data_AF-A0A834AZ51-F1
#
_entry.id   AF-A0A834AZ51-F1
#
_cell.length_a   1.000
_cell.length_b   1.000
_cell.length_c   1.000
_cell.angle_alpha   90.00
_cell.angle_beta   90.00
_cell.angle_gamma   90.00
#
_symmetry.space_group_name_H-M   'P 1'
#
loop_
_entity.id
_entity.type
_entity.pdbx_description
1 polymer ?
#
loop_
_entity_poly.entity_id
_entity_poly.type
_entity_poly.pdbx_seq_one_letter_code
_entity_poly.pdbx_strand_id
1 'polypeptide(L)'
;MCHGFGPSQECISQSAVKTKFEQHTIRAKQILDTVQDIMDSINVAAAEKRVYSMEEREDQIDRLDFIRNQMNLLTLDVKKKIREVTEEVANKVSCAMTDEICRLSVLVDEFCSEFHPTPSVLKVYKNELNKHIEDGMGRNLADRCTSEVNTSMLQSQQEIIENLKPLLPAGVQSKLHTLIPCKKFDLSYDLNCHKLCSDFQEDIVFRFSLGWSSLVHRFLGPTNAQRVLLGLSEPLFQLPRSLASTPTAPNNPATPDNASQEELMVTLITGLASLTSRTSMGIIVVGGVVWKTIGWKLISVSLSMYGALYLYERLTWTNRAKERAFKQQFVNYATEKLQMIVSFTSANCSHQVQQEMATTFARLCQQVDLTQRHLEEEIARFSKEIEQLEEIQNNSKLLRNKAVRLKNELENFTKQFLHSSNEEAS
;
A
#
# COMPACT_ATOMS: atom_id res chain seq x y z
N MET A 1 76.45 -104.94 -14.85
CA MET A 1 75.07 -104.98 -15.35
C MET A 1 74.19 -104.24 -14.35
N CYS A 2 73.79 -103.01 -14.69
CA CYS A 2 72.50 -102.43 -14.29
C CYS A 2 72.21 -101.39 -15.38
N HIS A 3 71.51 -101.84 -16.42
CA HIS A 3 71.02 -101.00 -17.50
C HIS A 3 69.92 -100.09 -16.95
N GLY A 4 69.96 -98.83 -17.39
CA GLY A 4 69.10 -97.75 -16.93
C GLY A 4 67.61 -97.99 -17.17
N PHE A 5 66.83 -97.53 -16.20
CA PHE A 5 65.42 -97.17 -16.36
C PHE A 5 65.35 -95.67 -16.70
N GLY A 6 64.61 -95.37 -17.76
CA GLY A 6 64.73 -94.14 -18.57
C GLY A 6 64.25 -92.81 -17.96
N PRO A 7 64.62 -91.67 -18.61
CA PRO A 7 64.29 -90.28 -18.25
C PRO A 7 62.87 -89.86 -18.66
N SER A 8 61.89 -90.77 -18.64
CA SER A 8 60.59 -90.52 -19.27
C SER A 8 59.60 -89.73 -18.40
N GLN A 9 59.69 -89.81 -17.07
CA GLN A 9 58.71 -89.18 -16.19
C GLN A 9 58.92 -87.66 -16.03
N GLU A 10 60.17 -87.18 -16.02
CA GLU A 10 60.51 -85.76 -16.06
C GLU A 10 60.26 -85.13 -17.45
N CYS A 11 60.51 -85.87 -18.54
CA CYS A 11 60.23 -85.37 -19.89
C CYS A 11 58.73 -85.26 -20.19
N ILE A 12 57.90 -86.18 -19.67
CA ILE A 12 56.43 -86.13 -19.84
C ILE A 12 55.84 -85.00 -18.98
N SER A 13 56.35 -84.77 -17.77
CA SER A 13 55.90 -83.66 -16.92
C SER A 13 56.35 -82.29 -17.48
N GLN A 14 57.59 -82.15 -17.94
CA GLN A 14 58.06 -80.93 -18.61
C GLN A 14 57.30 -80.65 -19.92
N SER A 15 57.09 -81.65 -20.78
CA SER A 15 56.35 -81.44 -22.05
C SER A 15 54.86 -81.16 -21.83
N ALA A 16 54.22 -81.81 -20.85
CA ALA A 16 52.82 -81.56 -20.51
C ALA A 16 52.64 -80.19 -19.83
N VAL A 17 53.59 -79.77 -18.98
CA VAL A 17 53.64 -78.43 -18.39
C VAL A 17 53.86 -77.39 -19.50
N LYS A 18 54.79 -77.62 -20.42
CA LYS A 18 55.06 -76.73 -21.56
C LYS A 18 53.80 -76.51 -22.40
N THR A 19 53.22 -77.58 -22.93
CA THR A 19 52.07 -77.49 -23.86
C THR A 19 50.81 -76.91 -23.21
N LYS A 20 50.46 -77.28 -21.97
CA LYS A 20 49.28 -76.72 -21.30
C LYS A 20 49.50 -75.30 -20.81
N PHE A 21 50.58 -75.02 -20.08
CA PHE A 21 50.79 -73.69 -19.50
C PHE A 21 51.09 -72.66 -20.59
N GLU A 22 51.80 -73.02 -21.66
CA GLU A 22 51.99 -72.12 -22.81
C GLU A 22 50.67 -71.69 -23.43
N GLN A 23 49.74 -72.63 -23.68
CA GLN A 23 48.42 -72.30 -24.22
C GLN A 23 47.59 -71.44 -23.26
N HIS A 24 47.61 -71.73 -21.96
CA HIS A 24 46.94 -70.92 -20.94
C HIS A 24 47.56 -69.52 -20.82
N THR A 25 48.88 -69.40 -20.93
CA THR A 25 49.63 -68.15 -20.91
C THR A 25 49.32 -67.30 -22.16
N ILE A 26 49.29 -67.89 -23.35
CA ILE A 26 48.90 -67.19 -24.58
C ILE A 26 47.47 -66.66 -24.46
N ARG A 27 46.53 -67.50 -24.01
CA ARG A 27 45.13 -67.10 -23.81
C ARG A 27 44.98 -65.99 -22.77
N ALA A 28 45.72 -66.07 -21.65
CA ALA A 28 45.71 -65.04 -20.62
C ALA A 28 46.26 -63.71 -21.15
N LYS A 29 47.32 -63.72 -21.98
CA LYS A 29 47.82 -62.51 -22.66
C LYS A 29 46.75 -61.89 -23.57
N GLN A 30 46.08 -62.69 -24.39
CA GLN A 30 44.99 -62.21 -25.27
C GLN A 30 43.84 -61.58 -24.48
N ILE A 31 43.45 -62.18 -23.34
CA ILE A 31 42.43 -61.62 -22.45
C ILE A 31 42.90 -60.28 -21.88
N LEU A 32 44.16 -60.19 -21.41
CA LEU A 32 44.72 -58.96 -20.85
C LEU A 32 44.86 -57.84 -21.89
N ASP A 33 45.15 -58.18 -23.15
CA ASP A 33 45.17 -57.24 -24.26
C ASP A 33 43.76 -56.71 -24.54
N THR A 34 42.78 -57.62 -24.61
CA THR A 34 41.37 -57.23 -24.78
C THR A 34 40.87 -56.33 -23.65
N VAL A 35 41.24 -56.63 -22.40
CA VAL A 35 40.89 -55.80 -21.24
C VAL A 35 41.53 -54.42 -21.34
N GLN A 36 42.80 -54.33 -21.74
CA GLN A 36 43.47 -53.04 -21.93
C GLN A 36 42.77 -52.21 -23.02
N ASP A 37 42.44 -52.82 -24.17
CA ASP A 37 41.74 -52.13 -25.26
C ASP A 37 40.35 -51.62 -24.83
N ILE A 38 39.60 -52.42 -24.07
CA ILE A 38 38.30 -52.01 -23.51
C ILE A 38 38.47 -50.86 -22.52
N MET A 39 39.44 -50.93 -21.61
CA MET A 39 39.69 -49.86 -20.65
C MET A 39 40.10 -48.57 -21.36
N ASP A 40 40.92 -48.66 -22.41
CA ASP A 40 41.33 -47.51 -23.21
C ASP A 40 40.15 -46.86 -23.92
N SER A 41 39.28 -47.67 -24.54
CA SER A 41 38.05 -47.19 -25.15
C SER A 41 37.13 -46.50 -24.13
N ILE A 42 36.92 -47.10 -22.94
CA ILE A 42 36.13 -46.50 -21.87
C ILE A 42 36.75 -45.19 -21.38
N ASN A 43 38.07 -45.14 -21.22
CA ASN A 43 38.78 -43.96 -20.74
C ASN A 43 38.68 -42.79 -21.74
N VAL A 44 38.76 -43.08 -23.05
CA VAL A 44 38.58 -42.07 -24.11
C VAL A 44 37.12 -41.60 -24.14
N ALA A 45 36.15 -42.52 -24.19
CA ALA A 45 34.73 -42.18 -24.25
C ALA A 45 34.27 -41.40 -23.00
N ALA A 46 34.74 -41.78 -21.81
CA ALA A 46 34.45 -41.04 -20.57
C ALA A 46 35.08 -39.64 -20.59
N ALA A 47 36.30 -39.49 -21.13
CA ALA A 47 36.96 -38.19 -21.26
C ALA A 47 36.21 -37.25 -22.21
N GLU A 48 35.84 -37.74 -23.40
CA GLU A 48 35.07 -36.97 -24.39
C GLU A 48 33.72 -36.53 -23.83
N LYS A 49 32.97 -37.46 -23.23
CA LYS A 49 31.68 -37.15 -22.62
C LYS A 49 31.82 -36.15 -21.46
N ARG A 50 32.90 -36.25 -20.68
CA ARG A 50 33.16 -35.31 -19.58
C ARG A 50 33.41 -33.89 -20.10
N VAL A 51 34.17 -33.74 -21.19
CA VAL A 51 34.41 -32.44 -21.82
C VAL A 51 33.08 -31.85 -22.31
N TYR A 52 32.26 -32.65 -23.00
CA TYR A 52 30.94 -32.22 -23.44
C TYR A 52 30.03 -31.79 -22.28
N SER A 53 29.93 -32.60 -21.21
CA SER A 53 29.14 -32.23 -20.02
C SER A 53 29.69 -30.98 -19.31
N MET A 54 31.00 -30.70 -19.38
CA MET A 54 31.60 -29.48 -18.84
C MET A 54 31.23 -28.25 -19.67
N GLU A 55 31.24 -28.34 -21.00
CA GLU A 55 30.83 -27.26 -21.90
C GLU A 55 29.36 -26.91 -21.71
N GLU A 56 28.45 -27.90 -21.71
CA GLU A 56 27.02 -27.67 -21.47
C GLU A 56 26.75 -27.06 -20.09
N ARG A 57 27.50 -27.47 -19.06
CA ARG A 57 27.37 -26.88 -17.73
C ARG A 57 27.77 -25.40 -17.74
N GLU A 58 28.85 -25.04 -18.42
CA GLU A 58 29.31 -23.66 -18.52
C GLU A 58 28.28 -22.79 -19.25
N ASP A 59 27.71 -23.29 -20.35
CA ASP A 59 26.63 -22.61 -21.08
C ASP A 59 25.40 -22.36 -20.18
N GLN A 60 25.04 -23.31 -19.32
CA GLN A 60 23.95 -23.10 -18.35
C GLN A 60 24.32 -22.10 -17.25
N ILE A 61 25.57 -22.07 -16.79
CA ILE A 61 26.07 -21.11 -15.80
C ILE A 61 26.02 -19.69 -16.39
N ASP A 62 26.56 -19.48 -17.58
CA ASP A 62 26.54 -18.20 -18.27
C ASP A 62 25.11 -17.69 -18.49
N ARG A 63 24.20 -18.58 -18.88
CA ARG A 63 22.79 -18.25 -19.04
C ARG A 63 22.12 -17.88 -17.73
N LEU A 64 22.41 -18.61 -16.65
CA LEU A 64 21.87 -18.33 -15.33
C LEU A 64 22.35 -16.97 -14.81
N ASP A 65 23.64 -16.65 -14.98
CA ASP A 65 24.22 -15.38 -14.56
C ASP A 65 23.67 -14.21 -15.38
N PHE A 66 23.49 -14.40 -16.70
CA PHE A 66 22.81 -13.43 -17.55
C PHE A 66 21.39 -13.14 -17.04
N ILE A 67 20.59 -14.18 -16.78
CA ILE A 67 19.20 -14.02 -16.31
C ILE A 67 19.17 -13.34 -14.93
N ARG A 68 20.06 -13.71 -14.00
CA ARG A 68 20.15 -13.07 -12.67
C ARG A 68 20.49 -11.58 -12.79
N ASN A 69 21.46 -11.23 -13.63
CA ASN A 69 21.85 -9.84 -13.82
C ASN A 69 20.72 -9.01 -14.47
N GLN A 70 20.10 -9.54 -15.53
CA GLN A 70 18.95 -8.89 -16.17
C GLN A 70 17.77 -8.73 -15.22
N MET A 71 17.50 -9.74 -14.39
CA MET A 71 16.41 -9.70 -13.41
C MET A 71 16.65 -8.64 -12.33
N ASN A 72 17.89 -8.46 -11.88
CA ASN A 72 18.24 -7.39 -10.94
C ASN A 72 18.02 -6.01 -11.54
N LEU A 73 18.46 -5.80 -12.79
CA LEU A 73 18.25 -4.54 -13.51
C LEU A 73 16.76 -4.26 -13.73
N LEU A 74 16.02 -5.24 -14.23
CA LEU A 74 14.58 -5.14 -14.44
C LEU A 74 13.85 -4.85 -13.12
N THR A 75 14.24 -5.49 -12.01
CA THR A 75 13.64 -5.24 -10.70
C THR A 75 13.79 -3.78 -10.26
N LEU A 76 14.94 -3.17 -10.49
CA LEU A 76 15.16 -1.76 -10.18
C LEU A 76 14.33 -0.85 -11.09
N ASP A 77 14.28 -1.15 -12.37
CA ASP A 77 13.51 -0.40 -13.36
C ASP A 77 11.99 -0.46 -13.05
N VAL A 78 11.46 -1.65 -12.79
CA VAL A 78 10.04 -1.81 -12.41
C VAL A 78 9.72 -1.08 -11.11
N LYS A 79 10.57 -1.15 -10.08
CA LYS A 79 10.35 -0.39 -8.84
C LYS A 79 10.28 1.11 -9.10
N LYS A 80 11.15 1.63 -9.97
CA LYS A 80 11.14 3.04 -10.38
C LYS A 80 9.86 3.37 -11.13
N LYS A 81 9.45 2.54 -12.10
CA LYS A 81 8.21 2.71 -12.87
C LYS A 81 6.96 2.70 -12.00
N ILE A 82 6.88 1.75 -11.06
CA ILE A 82 5.78 1.69 -10.08
C ILE A 82 5.72 3.00 -9.31
N ARG A 83 6.85 3.53 -8.83
CA ARG A 83 6.89 4.82 -8.12
C ARG A 83 6.41 5.98 -9.00
N GLU A 84 6.84 6.04 -10.25
CA GLU A 84 6.43 7.08 -11.21
C GLU A 84 4.92 7.05 -11.46
N VAL A 85 4.35 5.87 -11.75
CA VAL A 85 2.89 5.70 -11.95
C VAL A 85 2.11 6.04 -10.67
N THR A 86 2.64 5.62 -9.52
CA THR A 86 2.04 5.86 -8.20
C THR A 86 1.99 7.37 -7.88
N GLU A 87 3.03 8.11 -8.23
CA GLU A 87 3.09 9.57 -8.09
C GLU A 87 2.19 10.29 -9.11
N GLU A 88 2.16 9.83 -10.36
CA GLU A 88 1.24 10.32 -11.40
C GLU A 88 -0.23 10.19 -10.95
N VAL A 89 -0.61 9.01 -10.43
CA VAL A 89 -1.95 8.76 -9.91
C VAL A 89 -2.27 9.69 -8.74
N ALA A 90 -1.35 9.86 -7.78
CA ALA A 90 -1.56 10.73 -6.64
C ALA A 90 -1.82 12.18 -7.08
N ASN A 91 -0.99 12.69 -8.01
CA ASN A 91 -1.14 14.03 -8.55
C ASN A 91 -2.47 14.18 -9.31
N LYS A 92 -2.83 13.21 -10.16
CA LYS A 92 -4.07 13.26 -10.94
C LYS A 92 -5.31 13.24 -10.05
N VAL A 93 -5.35 12.35 -9.06
CA VAL A 93 -6.46 12.26 -8.09
C VAL A 93 -6.54 13.54 -7.25
N SER A 94 -5.40 14.10 -6.82
CA SER A 94 -5.35 15.36 -6.08
C SER A 94 -5.90 16.54 -6.90
N CYS A 95 -5.49 16.67 -8.16
CA CYS A 95 -6.00 17.70 -9.08
C CYS A 95 -7.50 17.53 -9.34
N ALA A 96 -7.94 16.31 -9.68
CA ALA A 96 -9.35 16.03 -9.93
C ALA A 96 -10.21 16.31 -8.68
N MET A 97 -9.74 15.93 -7.50
CA MET A 97 -10.45 16.18 -6.25
C MET A 97 -10.54 17.66 -5.93
N THR A 98 -9.48 18.43 -6.19
CA THR A 98 -9.47 19.89 -6.00
C THR A 98 -10.48 20.57 -6.94
N ASP A 99 -10.51 20.15 -8.21
CA ASP A 99 -11.49 20.66 -9.19
C ASP A 99 -12.93 20.33 -8.78
N GLU A 100 -13.19 19.12 -8.28
CA GLU A 100 -14.51 18.72 -7.79
C GLU A 100 -14.90 19.47 -6.50
N ILE A 101 -13.94 19.78 -5.62
CA ILE A 101 -14.17 20.65 -4.46
C ILE A 101 -14.56 22.06 -4.91
N CYS A 102 -13.90 22.64 -5.92
CA CYS A 102 -14.29 23.94 -6.48
C CYS A 102 -15.70 23.93 -7.08
N ARG A 103 -16.17 22.77 -7.55
CA ARG A 103 -17.51 22.57 -8.12
C ARG A 103 -18.52 22.02 -7.11
N LEU A 104 -18.16 21.91 -5.84
CA LEU A 104 -19.01 21.35 -4.78
C LEU A 104 -20.35 22.10 -4.66
N SER A 105 -20.35 23.41 -4.89
CA SER A 105 -21.58 24.22 -4.90
C SER A 105 -22.62 23.70 -5.88
N VAL A 106 -22.21 23.28 -7.08
CA VAL A 106 -23.12 22.74 -8.11
C VAL A 106 -23.72 21.42 -7.65
N LEU A 107 -22.90 20.54 -7.06
CA LEU A 107 -23.35 19.24 -6.55
C LEU A 107 -24.32 19.40 -5.36
N VAL A 108 -24.08 20.37 -4.49
CA VAL A 108 -24.97 20.68 -3.36
C VAL A 108 -26.28 21.32 -3.82
N ASP A 109 -26.24 22.12 -4.90
CA ASP A 109 -27.43 22.74 -5.47
C ASP A 109 -28.33 21.74 -6.22
N GLU A 110 -27.75 20.72 -6.85
CA GLU A 110 -28.48 19.62 -7.51
C GLU A 110 -29.26 18.75 -6.51
N PHE A 111 -28.85 18.72 -5.24
CA PHE A 111 -29.56 18.00 -4.19
C PHE A 111 -30.96 18.60 -3.93
N CYS A 112 -31.99 17.83 -4.31
CA CYS A 112 -33.40 18.17 -4.12
C CYS A 112 -34.04 17.28 -3.05
N SER A 113 -34.25 17.81 -1.85
CA SER A 113 -34.94 17.12 -0.75
C SER A 113 -35.77 18.12 0.07
N GLU A 114 -36.82 17.65 0.76
CA GLU A 114 -37.72 18.51 1.53
C GLU A 114 -37.02 19.11 2.77
N PHE A 115 -36.70 20.40 2.72
CA PHE A 115 -36.06 21.09 3.83
C PHE A 115 -37.04 21.44 4.95
N HIS A 116 -36.80 20.86 6.13
CA HIS A 116 -37.54 21.16 7.35
C HIS A 116 -36.58 21.61 8.47
N PRO A 117 -36.87 22.72 9.17
CA PRO A 117 -36.02 23.24 10.25
C PRO A 117 -36.08 22.42 11.55
N THR A 118 -36.83 21.31 11.59
CA THR A 118 -36.97 20.45 12.77
C THR A 118 -35.67 19.64 13.00
N PRO A 119 -35.10 19.61 14.23
CA PRO A 119 -33.79 19.00 14.49
C PRO A 119 -33.64 17.53 14.06
N SER A 120 -34.71 16.72 14.21
CA SER A 120 -34.71 15.31 13.82
C SER A 120 -34.67 15.13 12.30
N VAL A 121 -35.45 15.92 11.56
CA VAL A 121 -35.51 15.89 10.09
C VAL A 121 -34.25 16.50 9.49
N LEU A 122 -33.69 17.53 10.12
CA LEU A 122 -32.44 18.15 9.70
C LEU A 122 -31.26 17.17 9.77
N LYS A 123 -31.21 16.29 10.78
CA LYS A 123 -30.18 15.24 10.87
C LYS A 123 -30.28 14.25 9.70
N VAL A 124 -31.49 13.85 9.32
CA VAL A 124 -31.72 12.99 8.15
C VAL A 124 -31.32 13.70 6.87
N TYR A 125 -31.70 14.96 6.71
CA TYR A 125 -31.32 15.80 5.57
C TYR A 125 -29.79 15.93 5.43
N LYS A 126 -29.06 16.14 6.54
CA LYS A 126 -27.58 16.15 6.54
C LYS A 126 -26.99 14.82 6.08
N ASN A 127 -27.52 13.70 6.56
CA ASN A 127 -27.01 12.38 6.19
C ASN A 127 -27.23 12.10 4.71
N GLU A 128 -28.42 12.39 4.18
CA GLU A 128 -28.73 12.25 2.75
C GLU A 128 -27.89 13.19 1.89
N LEU A 129 -27.66 14.44 2.33
CA LEU A 129 -26.79 15.38 1.62
C LEU A 129 -25.33 14.89 1.60
N ASN A 130 -24.80 14.42 2.73
CA ASN A 130 -23.44 13.86 2.79
C ASN A 130 -23.28 12.66 1.86
N LYS A 131 -24.27 11.76 1.85
CA LYS A 131 -24.28 10.61 0.95
C LYS A 131 -24.35 11.03 -0.52
N HIS A 132 -25.20 11.98 -0.86
CA HIS A 132 -25.30 12.51 -2.22
C HIS A 132 -23.97 13.11 -2.70
N ILE A 133 -23.27 13.84 -1.84
CA ILE A 133 -21.96 14.41 -2.14
C ILE A 133 -20.90 13.32 -2.30
N GLU A 134 -20.88 12.33 -1.40
CA GLU A 134 -19.95 11.21 -1.46
C GLU A 134 -20.13 10.40 -2.76
N ASP A 135 -21.37 10.04 -3.08
CA ASP A 135 -21.72 9.32 -4.31
C ASP A 135 -21.45 10.17 -5.56
N GLY A 136 -21.68 11.49 -5.49
CA GLY A 136 -21.46 12.43 -6.60
C GLY A 136 -19.98 12.67 -6.89
N MET A 137 -19.22 13.02 -5.86
CA MET A 137 -17.76 13.22 -5.97
C MET A 137 -17.05 11.92 -6.34
N GLY A 138 -17.45 10.79 -5.76
CA GLY A 138 -16.89 9.48 -6.08
C GLY A 138 -17.11 9.10 -7.55
N ARG A 139 -18.31 9.33 -8.09
CA ARG A 139 -18.60 9.11 -9.52
C ARG A 139 -17.80 10.04 -10.42
N ASN A 140 -17.76 11.33 -10.12
CA ASN A 140 -17.01 12.30 -10.93
C ASN A 140 -15.50 11.99 -10.92
N LEU A 141 -14.95 11.56 -9.79
CA LEU A 141 -13.57 11.12 -9.68
C LEU A 141 -13.32 9.86 -10.50
N ALA A 142 -14.21 8.86 -10.43
CA ALA A 142 -14.08 7.64 -11.22
C ALA A 142 -14.12 7.93 -12.72
N ASP A 143 -15.05 8.77 -13.18
CA ASP A 143 -15.17 9.13 -14.60
C ASP A 143 -13.91 9.86 -15.12
N ARG A 144 -13.28 10.70 -14.30
CA ARG A 144 -12.09 11.48 -14.68
C ARG A 144 -10.77 10.72 -14.54
N CYS A 145 -10.64 9.86 -13.53
CA CYS A 145 -9.38 9.25 -13.15
C CYS A 145 -9.29 7.77 -13.53
N THR A 146 -10.37 6.99 -13.43
CA THR A 146 -10.31 5.52 -13.57
C THR A 146 -9.83 5.09 -14.96
N SER A 147 -10.25 5.76 -16.04
CA SER A 147 -9.82 5.40 -17.40
C SER A 147 -8.32 5.67 -17.62
N GLU A 148 -7.83 6.82 -17.19
CA GLU A 148 -6.43 7.19 -17.36
C GLU A 148 -5.51 6.34 -16.47
N VAL A 149 -5.87 6.13 -15.20
CA VAL A 149 -5.12 5.28 -14.28
C VAL A 149 -5.03 3.85 -14.80
N ASN A 150 -6.15 3.29 -15.27
CA ASN A 150 -6.13 1.96 -15.90
C ASN A 150 -5.23 1.93 -17.14
N THR A 151 -5.21 2.99 -17.95
CA THR A 151 -4.36 3.05 -19.15
C THR A 151 -2.88 3.09 -18.78
N SER A 152 -2.48 3.95 -17.83
CA SER A 152 -1.09 4.05 -17.36
C SER A 152 -0.61 2.75 -16.70
N MET A 153 -1.48 2.11 -15.91
CA MET A 153 -1.21 0.81 -15.28
C MET A 153 -1.07 -0.31 -16.31
N LEU A 154 -2.00 -0.43 -17.26
CA LEU A 154 -1.96 -1.46 -18.31
C LEU A 154 -0.73 -1.30 -19.21
N GLN A 155 -0.41 -0.06 -19.60
CA GLN A 155 0.78 0.23 -20.39
C GLN A 155 2.06 -0.18 -19.65
N SER A 156 2.17 0.19 -18.37
CA SER A 156 3.33 -0.17 -17.56
C SER A 156 3.43 -1.69 -17.36
N GLN A 157 2.31 -2.37 -17.11
CA GLN A 157 2.30 -3.84 -17.02
C GLN A 157 2.75 -4.50 -18.32
N GLN A 158 2.29 -4.02 -19.47
CA GLN A 158 2.68 -4.56 -20.77
C GLN A 158 4.17 -4.36 -21.04
N GLU A 159 4.71 -3.19 -20.72
CA GLU A 159 6.14 -2.90 -20.87
C GLU A 159 7.00 -3.83 -20.00
N ILE A 160 6.58 -4.06 -18.74
CA ILE A 160 7.24 -5.01 -17.85
C ILE A 160 7.20 -6.44 -18.44
N ILE A 161 6.06 -6.85 -18.98
CA ILE A 161 5.90 -8.18 -19.58
C ILE A 161 6.80 -8.35 -20.80
N GLU A 162 6.88 -7.36 -21.69
CA GLU A 162 7.75 -7.41 -22.87
C GLU A 162 9.23 -7.46 -22.49
N ASN A 163 9.64 -6.71 -21.45
CA ASN A 163 11.01 -6.73 -20.95
C ASN A 163 11.36 -8.07 -20.26
N LEU A 164 10.37 -8.75 -19.65
CA LEU A 164 10.57 -10.04 -18.99
C LEU A 164 10.59 -11.22 -19.98
N LYS A 165 9.82 -11.13 -21.07
CA LYS A 165 9.67 -12.16 -22.10
C LYS A 165 10.98 -12.81 -22.58
N PRO A 166 12.06 -12.05 -22.90
CA PRO A 166 13.32 -12.67 -23.36
C PRO A 166 14.05 -13.48 -22.27
N LEU A 167 13.75 -13.25 -20.99
CA LEU A 167 14.38 -13.97 -19.87
C LEU A 167 13.75 -15.34 -19.62
N LEU A 168 12.57 -15.58 -20.18
CA LEU A 168 11.79 -16.80 -19.95
C LEU A 168 12.02 -17.84 -21.06
N PRO A 169 11.88 -19.14 -20.77
CA PRO A 169 11.95 -20.20 -21.77
C PRO A 169 10.82 -20.07 -22.81
N ALA A 170 11.07 -20.47 -24.06
CA ALA A 170 10.11 -20.36 -25.16
C ALA A 170 8.74 -21.02 -24.86
N GLY A 171 8.71 -22.07 -24.05
CA GLY A 171 7.47 -22.75 -23.63
C GLY A 171 6.57 -21.94 -22.68
N VAL A 172 7.13 -20.97 -21.94
CA VAL A 172 6.39 -20.11 -20.99
C VAL A 172 5.98 -18.78 -21.63
N GLN A 173 6.77 -18.29 -22.60
CA GLN A 173 6.50 -17.02 -23.31
C GLN A 173 5.10 -16.97 -23.94
N SER A 174 4.62 -18.08 -24.51
CA SER A 174 3.28 -18.16 -25.15
C SER A 174 2.11 -18.21 -24.15
N LYS A 175 2.38 -18.57 -22.89
CA LYS A 175 1.36 -18.72 -21.83
C LYS A 175 1.34 -17.56 -20.84
N LEU A 176 2.27 -16.61 -20.97
CA LEU A 176 2.49 -15.52 -20.03
C LEU A 176 1.24 -14.65 -19.84
N HIS A 177 0.56 -14.29 -20.94
CA HIS A 177 -0.70 -13.53 -20.91
C HIS A 177 -1.86 -14.29 -20.25
N THR A 178 -1.83 -15.63 -20.22
CA THR A 178 -2.85 -16.45 -19.54
C THR A 178 -2.55 -16.58 -18.04
N LEU A 179 -1.27 -16.62 -17.67
CA LEU A 179 -0.81 -16.74 -16.29
C LEU A 179 -0.93 -15.42 -15.51
N ILE A 180 -0.93 -14.29 -16.20
CA ILE A 180 -1.00 -12.96 -15.59
C ILE A 180 -2.14 -12.17 -16.24
N PRO A 181 -3.38 -12.39 -15.78
CA PRO A 181 -4.51 -11.61 -16.26
C PRO A 181 -4.34 -10.16 -15.83
N CYS A 182 -4.09 -9.27 -16.79
CA CYS A 182 -4.25 -7.83 -16.61
C CYS A 182 -5.74 -7.52 -16.44
N LYS A 183 -6.23 -7.61 -15.20
CA LYS A 183 -7.61 -7.26 -14.88
C LYS A 183 -7.78 -5.74 -14.90
N LYS A 184 -8.98 -5.29 -15.26
CA LYS A 184 -9.38 -3.90 -15.03
C LYS A 184 -9.33 -3.66 -13.52
N PHE A 185 -8.53 -2.68 -13.12
CA PHE A 185 -8.39 -2.28 -11.75
C PHE A 185 -9.44 -1.21 -11.45
N ASP A 186 -10.28 -1.44 -10.44
CA ASP A 186 -11.30 -0.49 -10.04
C ASP A 186 -10.81 0.31 -8.84
N LEU A 187 -10.63 1.62 -9.01
CA LEU A 187 -10.15 2.49 -7.93
C LEU A 187 -11.29 2.72 -6.94
N SER A 188 -11.03 2.45 -5.65
CA SER A 188 -11.97 2.84 -4.60
C SER A 188 -11.65 4.24 -4.07
N TYR A 189 -12.60 5.17 -4.22
CA TYR A 189 -12.52 6.54 -3.71
C TYR A 189 -13.30 6.65 -2.38
N ASP A 190 -12.68 6.24 -1.28
CA ASP A 190 -13.31 6.32 0.04
C ASP A 190 -13.13 7.72 0.66
N LEU A 191 -14.18 8.55 0.59
CA LEU A 191 -14.17 9.94 1.06
C LEU A 191 -14.72 10.09 2.50
N ASN A 192 -15.54 9.14 2.97
CA ASN A 192 -16.18 9.15 4.29
C ASN A 192 -16.81 10.52 4.66
N CYS A 193 -17.58 11.13 3.74
CA CYS A 193 -18.13 12.48 3.93
C CYS A 193 -19.00 12.59 5.19
N HIS A 194 -19.68 11.49 5.56
CA HIS A 194 -20.50 11.41 6.78
C HIS A 194 -19.70 11.64 8.08
N LYS A 195 -18.50 11.08 8.18
CA LYS A 195 -17.61 11.29 9.36
C LYS A 195 -16.94 12.65 9.29
N LEU A 196 -16.61 13.10 8.09
CA LEU A 196 -15.91 14.36 7.88
C LEU A 196 -16.79 15.57 8.22
N CYS A 197 -18.10 15.45 8.01
CA CYS A 197 -19.06 16.52 8.26
C CYS A 197 -19.95 16.31 9.49
N SER A 198 -19.57 15.43 10.43
CA SER A 198 -20.35 15.15 11.64
C SER A 198 -20.45 16.34 12.60
N ASP A 199 -19.44 17.19 12.61
CA ASP A 199 -19.30 18.30 13.58
C ASP A 199 -19.92 19.61 13.06
N PHE A 200 -20.59 19.58 11.91
CA PHE A 200 -21.21 20.75 11.32
C PHE A 200 -22.39 21.25 12.18
N GLN A 201 -22.27 22.49 12.67
CA GLN A 201 -23.31 23.20 13.41
C GLN A 201 -23.93 24.27 12.52
N GLU A 202 -25.26 24.20 12.34
CA GLU A 202 -25.99 25.15 11.52
C GLU A 202 -26.30 26.45 12.25
N ASP A 203 -26.12 27.59 11.58
CA ASP A 203 -26.75 28.85 11.98
C ASP A 203 -27.87 29.22 11.00
N ILE A 204 -29.06 28.63 11.21
CA ILE A 204 -30.29 28.93 10.46
C ILE A 204 -31.18 29.93 11.24
N VAL A 205 -30.70 30.45 12.37
CA VAL A 205 -31.46 31.36 13.22
C VAL A 205 -31.61 32.69 12.49
N PHE A 206 -32.85 33.17 12.38
CA PHE A 206 -33.11 34.48 11.80
C PHE A 206 -32.39 35.56 12.62
N ARG A 207 -31.43 36.25 11.98
CA ARG A 207 -30.77 37.43 12.54
C ARG A 207 -31.11 38.62 11.66
N PHE A 208 -31.82 39.59 12.23
CA PHE A 208 -32.15 40.82 11.53
C PHE A 208 -30.88 41.62 11.22
N SER A 209 -30.66 41.95 9.96
CA SER A 209 -29.47 42.67 9.46
C SER A 209 -29.21 44.02 10.14
N LEU A 210 -30.28 44.69 10.59
CA LEU A 210 -30.28 45.95 11.36
C LEU A 210 -30.63 45.73 12.84
N GLY A 211 -30.27 44.58 13.40
CA GLY A 211 -30.40 44.33 14.84
C GLY A 211 -29.74 45.46 15.65
N TRP A 212 -30.29 45.78 16.83
CA TRP A 212 -29.80 46.85 17.69
C TRP A 212 -28.27 46.79 17.91
N SER A 213 -27.70 45.57 18.06
CA SER A 213 -26.25 45.37 18.16
C SER A 213 -25.47 45.82 16.93
N SER A 214 -25.97 45.58 15.71
CA SER A 214 -25.35 46.00 14.44
C SER A 214 -25.45 47.51 14.24
N LEU A 215 -26.59 48.09 14.62
CA LEU A 215 -26.85 49.53 14.53
C LEU A 215 -25.98 50.31 15.52
N VAL A 216 -25.84 49.82 16.75
CA VAL A 216 -24.95 50.41 17.78
C VAL A 216 -23.49 50.27 17.36
N HIS A 217 -23.07 49.13 16.78
CA HIS A 217 -21.69 48.94 16.32
C HIS A 217 -21.33 49.85 15.13
N ARG A 218 -22.29 50.14 14.23
CA ARG A 218 -22.09 50.98 13.05
C ARG A 218 -22.17 52.49 13.35
N PHE A 219 -22.96 52.92 14.33
CA PHE A 219 -23.10 54.34 14.69
C PHE A 219 -22.20 54.79 15.85
N LEU A 220 -21.83 53.92 16.80
CA LEU A 220 -21.03 54.28 17.98
C LEU A 220 -19.59 53.75 17.96
N GLY A 221 -19.23 52.92 16.97
CA GLY A 221 -17.91 52.29 16.84
C GLY A 221 -17.68 51.13 17.82
N PRO A 222 -16.68 50.25 17.56
CA PRO A 222 -16.53 48.97 18.26
C PRO A 222 -16.32 49.12 19.78
N THR A 223 -15.54 50.13 20.18
CA THR A 223 -15.10 50.35 21.57
C THR A 223 -16.21 50.91 22.48
N ASN A 224 -17.15 51.68 21.94
CA ASN A 224 -18.27 52.23 22.71
C ASN A 224 -19.51 51.33 22.65
N ALA A 225 -19.67 50.56 21.58
CA ALA A 225 -20.75 49.58 21.42
C ALA A 225 -20.68 48.48 22.49
N GLN A 226 -19.48 47.98 22.80
CA GLN A 226 -19.29 46.95 23.83
C GLN A 226 -19.64 47.46 25.24
N ARG A 227 -19.33 48.73 25.56
CA ARG A 227 -19.74 49.35 26.85
C ARG A 227 -21.25 49.55 26.96
N VAL A 228 -21.92 49.91 25.87
CA VAL A 228 -23.39 50.11 25.87
C VAL A 228 -24.14 48.77 25.89
N LEU A 229 -23.65 47.77 25.16
CA LEU A 229 -24.22 46.41 25.18
C LEU A 229 -24.03 45.73 26.55
N LEU A 230 -22.82 45.80 27.13
CA LEU A 230 -22.53 45.25 28.47
C LEU A 230 -23.17 46.06 29.60
N GLY A 231 -23.38 47.37 29.43
CA GLY A 231 -24.08 48.21 30.42
C GLY A 231 -25.58 47.95 30.53
N LEU A 232 -26.16 47.30 29.51
CA LEU A 232 -27.55 46.83 29.51
C LEU A 232 -27.67 45.33 29.85
N SER A 233 -26.59 44.55 29.73
CA SER A 233 -26.57 43.13 30.06
C SER A 233 -25.77 42.85 31.35
N GLU A 234 -26.50 42.83 32.46
CA GLU A 234 -26.23 42.17 33.76
C GLU A 234 -25.78 43.02 34.98
N PRO A 235 -26.29 42.70 36.19
CA PRO A 235 -26.85 41.37 36.57
C PRO A 235 -28.29 41.36 37.09
N LEU A 236 -29.10 40.43 36.53
CA LEU A 236 -30.27 39.83 37.21
C LEU A 236 -29.94 38.41 37.72
N PHE A 237 -28.80 37.80 37.40
CA PHE A 237 -28.45 36.48 37.95
C PHE A 237 -26.94 36.30 38.12
N GLN A 238 -26.42 36.54 39.32
CA GLN A 238 -25.17 35.91 39.76
C GLN A 238 -25.29 35.48 41.23
N LEU A 239 -25.45 34.16 41.44
CA LEU A 239 -25.11 33.49 42.69
C LEU A 239 -23.58 33.60 42.92
N PRO A 240 -23.12 33.88 44.15
CA PRO A 240 -21.69 34.08 44.41
C PRO A 240 -20.97 32.73 44.60
N ARG A 241 -19.85 32.54 43.89
CA ARG A 241 -18.88 31.47 44.17
C ARG A 241 -17.69 32.07 44.93
N SER A 242 -17.61 31.77 46.22
CA SER A 242 -16.53 32.14 47.13
C SER A 242 -15.52 30.99 47.30
N LEU A 243 -14.23 31.30 47.15
CA LEU A 243 -13.05 30.59 47.70
C LEU A 243 -12.35 31.62 48.60
N ALA A 244 -11.84 31.41 49.82
CA ALA A 244 -11.59 30.27 50.71
C ALA A 244 -11.70 30.83 52.16
N SER A 245 -12.06 30.08 53.21
CA SER A 245 -11.16 29.25 54.03
C SER A 245 -11.93 28.44 55.11
N THR A 246 -11.45 27.22 55.37
CA THR A 246 -11.72 26.13 56.35
C THR A 246 -12.12 26.49 57.81
N PRO A 247 -12.48 25.52 58.71
CA PRO A 247 -13.32 24.30 58.63
C PRO A 247 -14.41 24.21 59.75
N THR A 248 -15.18 23.10 59.72
CA THR A 248 -15.87 22.38 60.85
C THR A 248 -17.41 22.48 60.92
N ALA A 249 -18.05 21.32 60.77
CA ALA A 249 -19.50 21.03 60.90
C ALA A 249 -19.90 20.81 62.39
N PRO A 250 -21.12 20.35 62.76
CA PRO A 250 -22.39 20.17 62.04
C PRO A 250 -23.64 20.71 62.79
N ASN A 251 -24.80 20.85 62.12
CA ASN A 251 -26.13 20.33 62.53
C ASN A 251 -27.32 21.01 61.82
N ASN A 252 -28.24 20.19 61.29
CA ASN A 252 -29.65 20.52 60.99
C ASN A 252 -30.46 20.63 62.30
N PRO A 253 -31.81 20.90 62.34
CA PRO A 253 -32.80 21.24 61.30
C PRO A 253 -33.71 22.45 61.68
N ALA A 254 -34.59 22.93 60.78
CA ALA A 254 -36.02 23.21 61.02
C ALA A 254 -36.61 24.19 59.99
N THR A 255 -37.88 23.94 59.67
CA THR A 255 -38.78 24.57 58.70
C THR A 255 -39.38 25.91 59.21
N PRO A 256 -40.46 26.42 58.59
CA PRO A 256 -40.50 27.58 57.70
C PRO A 256 -41.07 28.83 58.41
N ASP A 257 -40.87 30.04 57.87
CA ASP A 257 -41.81 31.11 58.23
C ASP A 257 -42.06 32.14 57.12
N ASN A 258 -43.35 32.32 56.89
CA ASN A 258 -43.98 33.25 55.97
C ASN A 258 -43.91 34.65 56.55
N ALA A 259 -42.88 35.43 56.22
CA ALA A 259 -42.88 36.88 56.47
C ALA A 259 -41.76 37.57 55.67
N SER A 260 -41.86 37.65 54.34
CA SER A 260 -40.91 38.47 53.57
C SER A 260 -41.42 39.01 52.23
N GLN A 261 -42.72 38.88 51.94
CA GLN A 261 -43.27 39.40 50.69
C GLN A 261 -43.52 40.92 50.73
N GLU A 262 -43.73 41.51 51.92
CA GLU A 262 -43.88 42.96 52.08
C GLU A 262 -42.52 43.68 52.25
N GLU A 263 -41.51 43.06 52.87
CA GLU A 263 -40.16 43.66 52.97
C GLU A 263 -39.37 43.61 51.64
N LEU A 264 -39.61 42.62 50.77
CA LEU A 264 -39.00 42.57 49.44
C LEU A 264 -39.58 43.62 48.48
N MET A 265 -40.86 43.97 48.61
CA MET A 265 -41.47 45.03 47.81
C MET A 265 -40.94 46.42 48.21
N VAL A 266 -40.73 46.65 49.51
CA VAL A 266 -40.12 47.89 50.02
C VAL A 266 -38.65 47.97 49.60
N THR A 267 -37.92 46.85 49.53
CA THR A 267 -36.54 46.80 49.04
C THR A 267 -36.44 47.01 47.52
N LEU A 268 -37.41 46.52 46.74
CA LEU A 268 -37.50 46.76 45.29
C LEU A 268 -37.88 48.21 44.96
N ILE A 269 -38.79 48.83 45.73
CA ILE A 269 -39.17 50.23 45.56
C ILE A 269 -38.04 51.17 46.02
N THR A 270 -37.29 50.80 47.07
CA THR A 270 -36.09 51.54 47.53
C THR A 270 -34.90 51.35 46.58
N GLY A 271 -34.78 50.18 45.94
CA GLY A 271 -33.79 49.91 44.88
C GLY A 271 -34.05 50.71 43.60
N LEU A 272 -35.32 50.94 43.25
CA LEU A 272 -35.70 51.84 42.14
C LEU A 272 -35.59 53.33 42.52
N ALA A 273 -35.80 53.70 43.79
CA ALA A 273 -35.63 55.08 44.26
C ALA A 273 -34.15 55.52 44.38
N SER A 274 -33.24 54.58 44.68
CA SER A 274 -31.79 54.84 44.78
C SER A 274 -31.07 54.92 43.42
N LEU A 275 -31.76 54.62 42.32
CA LEU A 275 -31.30 54.89 40.94
C LEU A 275 -31.55 56.35 40.49
N THR A 276 -31.52 57.29 41.44
CA THR A 276 -31.37 58.72 41.17
C THR A 276 -29.88 59.07 40.91
N SER A 277 -29.18 58.20 40.18
CA SER A 277 -27.84 58.49 39.68
C SER A 277 -27.98 59.43 38.49
N ARG A 278 -27.17 60.50 38.48
CA ARG A 278 -27.18 61.65 37.55
C ARG A 278 -27.18 61.31 36.05
N THR A 279 -27.01 60.03 35.68
CA THR A 279 -27.04 59.52 34.32
C THR A 279 -28.45 59.16 33.82
N SER A 280 -29.39 58.74 34.70
CA SER A 280 -30.75 58.34 34.30
C SER A 280 -31.64 59.54 33.94
N MET A 281 -31.51 60.66 34.68
CA MET A 281 -32.18 61.92 34.34
C MET A 281 -31.70 62.52 33.02
N GLY A 282 -30.42 62.33 32.65
CA GLY A 282 -29.89 62.82 31.37
C GLY A 282 -30.57 62.16 30.16
N ILE A 283 -30.84 60.86 30.23
CA ILE A 283 -31.52 60.12 29.15
C ILE A 283 -33.01 60.51 29.05
N ILE A 284 -33.68 60.73 30.18
CA ILE A 284 -35.09 61.14 30.19
C ILE A 284 -35.26 62.59 29.69
N VAL A 285 -34.37 63.50 30.09
CA VAL A 285 -34.42 64.92 29.67
C VAL A 285 -34.00 65.06 28.20
N VAL A 286 -32.93 64.41 27.75
CA VAL A 286 -32.53 64.39 26.33
C VAL A 286 -33.59 63.70 25.49
N GLY A 287 -34.14 62.58 25.97
CA GLY A 287 -35.25 61.87 25.33
C GLY A 287 -36.50 62.75 25.18
N GLY A 288 -36.87 63.49 26.23
CA GLY A 288 -38.03 64.39 26.23
C GLY A 288 -37.85 65.64 25.36
N VAL A 289 -36.65 66.23 25.30
CA VAL A 289 -36.33 67.37 24.43
C VAL A 289 -36.32 66.93 22.96
N VAL A 290 -35.74 65.77 22.65
CA VAL A 290 -35.79 65.17 21.30
C VAL A 290 -37.24 64.87 20.88
N TRP A 291 -38.06 64.36 21.80
CA TRP A 291 -39.48 64.09 21.55
C TRP A 291 -40.30 65.33 21.19
N LYS A 292 -39.98 66.47 21.83
CA LYS A 292 -40.65 67.77 21.60
C LYS A 292 -40.15 68.50 20.36
N THR A 293 -38.92 68.23 19.91
CA THR A 293 -38.26 68.94 18.80
C THR A 293 -38.38 68.23 17.45
N ILE A 294 -38.33 66.90 17.43
CA ILE A 294 -38.39 66.10 16.18
C ILE A 294 -39.83 65.78 15.77
N GLY A 295 -40.79 65.93 16.70
CA GLY A 295 -42.20 65.60 16.49
C GLY A 295 -42.42 64.09 16.48
N TRP A 296 -43.48 63.62 17.16
CA TRP A 296 -43.85 62.20 17.21
C TRP A 296 -43.98 61.56 15.81
N LYS A 297 -44.29 62.36 14.78
CA LYS A 297 -44.41 61.91 13.40
C LYS A 297 -43.11 61.32 12.84
N LEU A 298 -41.95 61.92 13.13
CA LEU A 298 -40.68 61.44 12.56
C LEU A 298 -40.19 60.16 13.28
N ILE A 299 -40.44 60.07 14.60
CA ILE A 299 -40.22 58.83 15.39
C ILE A 299 -41.15 57.72 14.91
N SER A 300 -42.42 58.03 14.66
CA SER A 300 -43.39 57.07 14.13
C SER A 300 -43.00 56.61 12.72
N VAL A 301 -42.49 57.51 11.86
CA VAL A 301 -42.04 57.16 10.51
C VAL A 301 -40.79 56.29 10.56
N SER A 302 -39.80 56.60 11.41
CA SER A 302 -38.58 55.79 11.54
C SER A 302 -38.86 54.41 12.16
N LEU A 303 -39.71 54.34 13.18
CA LEU A 303 -40.15 53.07 13.78
C LEU A 303 -40.98 52.24 12.79
N SER A 304 -41.86 52.89 12.00
CA SER A 304 -42.62 52.22 10.94
C SER A 304 -41.71 51.70 9.82
N MET A 305 -40.69 52.48 9.41
CA MET A 305 -39.70 52.07 8.41
C MET A 305 -38.86 50.89 8.90
N TYR A 306 -38.40 50.92 10.15
CA TYR A 306 -37.66 49.82 10.78
C TYR A 306 -38.52 48.55 10.90
N GLY A 307 -39.77 48.69 11.34
CA GLY A 307 -40.73 47.59 11.43
C GLY A 307 -41.05 47.00 10.06
N ALA A 308 -41.19 47.83 9.02
CA ALA A 308 -41.40 47.37 7.65
C ALA A 308 -40.19 46.60 7.10
N LEU A 309 -38.95 47.05 7.37
CA LEU A 309 -37.74 46.30 7.01
C LEU A 309 -37.64 44.98 7.78
N TYR A 310 -37.98 44.98 9.07
CA TYR A 310 -38.02 43.76 9.89
C TYR A 310 -39.06 42.75 9.36
N LEU A 311 -40.28 43.21 9.04
CA LEU A 311 -41.29 42.36 8.42
C LEU A 311 -40.85 41.88 7.05
N TYR A 312 -40.26 42.75 6.23
CA TYR A 312 -39.75 42.39 4.91
C TYR A 312 -38.71 41.28 5.02
N GLU A 313 -37.72 41.43 5.92
CA GLU A 313 -36.68 40.42 6.13
C GLU A 313 -37.25 39.13 6.72
N ARG A 314 -38.20 39.23 7.66
CA ARG A 314 -38.85 38.07 8.29
C ARG A 314 -39.79 37.31 7.35
N LEU A 315 -40.49 38.01 6.45
CA LEU A 315 -41.30 37.41 5.40
C LEU A 315 -40.43 36.81 4.28
N THR A 316 -39.27 37.41 4.00
CA THR A 316 -38.29 36.89 3.02
C THR A 316 -37.55 35.65 3.56
N TRP A 317 -37.45 35.51 4.89
CA TRP A 317 -36.85 34.35 5.57
C TRP A 317 -37.75 33.09 5.58
N THR A 318 -38.12 32.64 4.38
CA THR A 318 -38.87 31.40 4.14
C THR A 318 -37.95 30.16 4.24
N ASN A 319 -38.53 28.95 4.28
CA ASN A 319 -37.76 27.70 4.30
C ASN A 319 -36.76 27.58 3.13
N ARG A 320 -37.07 28.18 1.96
CA ARG A 320 -36.14 28.23 0.81
C ARG A 320 -34.93 29.13 1.05
N ALA A 321 -35.11 30.27 1.73
CA ALA A 321 -34.00 31.15 2.07
C ALA A 321 -33.08 30.50 3.13
N LYS A 322 -33.69 29.81 4.10
CA LYS A 322 -32.98 29.00 5.11
C LYS A 322 -32.19 27.86 4.49
N GLU A 323 -32.76 27.14 3.53
CA GLU A 323 -32.09 26.07 2.79
C GLU A 323 -30.88 26.61 2.01
N ARG A 324 -31.01 27.76 1.33
CA ARG A 324 -29.88 28.39 0.63
C ARG A 324 -28.77 28.81 1.59
N ALA A 325 -29.11 29.43 2.72
CA ALA A 325 -28.12 29.80 3.73
C ALA A 325 -27.43 28.57 4.32
N PHE A 326 -28.17 27.50 4.60
CA PHE A 326 -27.64 26.21 5.04
C PHE A 326 -26.68 25.63 4.01
N LYS A 327 -27.10 25.54 2.74
CA LYS A 327 -26.27 25.00 1.64
C LYS A 327 -24.98 25.80 1.48
N GLN A 328 -25.02 27.13 1.56
CA GLN A 328 -23.82 27.96 1.50
C GLN A 328 -22.87 27.73 2.68
N GLN A 329 -23.39 27.67 3.92
CA GLN A 329 -22.59 27.35 5.11
C GLN A 329 -21.98 25.95 5.00
N PHE A 330 -22.77 24.99 4.53
CA PHE A 330 -22.33 23.62 4.34
C PHE A 330 -21.26 23.51 3.26
N VAL A 331 -21.41 24.17 2.10
CA VAL A 331 -20.39 24.18 1.04
C VAL A 331 -19.07 24.73 1.55
N ASN A 332 -19.08 25.85 2.28
CA ASN A 332 -17.84 26.41 2.85
C ASN A 332 -17.18 25.45 3.83
N TYR A 333 -17.95 24.88 4.76
CA TYR A 333 -17.45 23.93 5.75
C TYR A 333 -16.92 22.65 5.09
N ALA A 334 -17.68 22.07 4.17
CA ALA A 334 -17.32 20.85 3.45
C ALA A 334 -16.10 21.09 2.55
N THR A 335 -15.97 22.27 1.93
CA THR A 335 -14.79 22.65 1.13
C THR A 335 -13.52 22.61 1.97
N GLU A 336 -13.50 23.25 3.15
CA GLU A 336 -12.33 23.24 4.04
C GLU A 336 -11.99 21.82 4.49
N LYS A 337 -13.00 21.03 4.85
CA LYS A 337 -12.83 19.66 5.33
C LYS A 337 -12.35 18.71 4.23
N LEU A 338 -12.94 18.79 3.03
CA LEU A 338 -12.56 18.01 1.87
C LEU A 338 -11.13 18.35 1.43
N GLN A 339 -10.73 19.63 1.47
CA GLN A 339 -9.35 20.04 1.17
C GLN A 339 -8.32 19.36 2.07
N MET A 340 -8.61 19.18 3.36
CA MET A 340 -7.69 18.50 4.28
C MET A 340 -7.49 17.01 3.95
N ILE A 341 -8.49 16.35 3.35
CA ILE A 341 -8.40 14.91 3.02
C ILE A 341 -7.94 14.64 1.58
N VAL A 342 -7.65 15.67 0.77
CA VAL A 342 -7.14 15.48 -0.60
C VAL A 342 -5.84 14.69 -0.61
N SER A 343 -4.90 15.05 0.25
CA SER A 343 -3.61 14.36 0.36
C SER A 343 -3.78 12.91 0.85
N PHE A 344 -4.72 12.67 1.76
CA PHE A 344 -5.03 11.32 2.26
C PHE A 344 -5.67 10.45 1.18
N THR A 345 -6.67 10.99 0.46
CA THR A 345 -7.41 10.25 -0.58
C THR A 345 -6.50 9.92 -1.77
N SER A 346 -5.71 10.90 -2.22
CA SER A 346 -4.72 10.69 -3.29
C SER A 346 -3.64 9.68 -2.89
N ALA A 347 -3.10 9.76 -1.67
CA ALA A 347 -2.14 8.79 -1.15
C ALA A 347 -2.75 7.38 -1.02
N ASN A 348 -4.01 7.26 -0.61
CA ASN A 348 -4.69 5.97 -0.52
C ASN A 348 -4.91 5.34 -1.92
N CYS A 349 -5.32 6.14 -2.91
CA CYS A 349 -5.45 5.69 -4.30
C CYS A 349 -4.10 5.24 -4.88
N SER A 350 -3.06 6.04 -4.63
CA SER A 350 -1.68 5.78 -4.99
C SER A 350 -1.19 4.45 -4.39
N HIS A 351 -1.46 4.21 -3.10
CA HIS A 351 -1.14 2.95 -2.42
C HIS A 351 -1.87 1.75 -3.02
N GLN A 352 -3.15 1.88 -3.37
CA GLN A 352 -3.90 0.79 -4.01
C GLN A 352 -3.27 0.41 -5.37
N VAL A 353 -2.91 1.40 -6.20
CA VAL A 353 -2.20 1.15 -7.47
C VAL A 353 -0.83 0.52 -7.24
N GLN A 354 -0.07 1.03 -6.27
CA GLN A 354 1.23 0.47 -5.90
C GLN A 354 1.12 -1.00 -5.50
N GLN A 355 0.11 -1.36 -4.70
CA GLN A 355 -0.11 -2.73 -4.26
C GLN A 355 -0.46 -3.66 -5.43
N GLU A 356 -1.34 -3.25 -6.34
CA GLU A 356 -1.71 -4.05 -7.50
C GLU A 356 -0.55 -4.24 -8.49
N MET A 357 0.23 -3.18 -8.75
CA MET A 357 1.40 -3.30 -9.62
C MET A 357 2.51 -4.14 -8.97
N ALA A 358 2.76 -3.95 -7.66
CA ALA A 358 3.76 -4.73 -6.93
C ALA A 358 3.38 -6.21 -6.83
N THR A 359 2.11 -6.54 -6.63
CA THR A 359 1.65 -7.94 -6.63
C THR A 359 1.75 -8.57 -8.02
N THR A 360 1.44 -7.83 -9.07
CA THR A 360 1.65 -8.29 -10.47
C THR A 360 3.12 -8.54 -10.74
N PHE A 361 3.99 -7.62 -10.33
CA PHE A 361 5.44 -7.77 -10.43
C PHE A 361 5.97 -8.97 -9.63
N ALA A 362 5.48 -9.20 -8.41
CA ALA A 362 5.87 -10.36 -7.62
C ALA A 362 5.53 -11.70 -8.32
N ARG A 363 4.37 -11.78 -8.99
CA ARG A 363 3.99 -12.95 -9.80
C ARG A 363 4.91 -13.15 -11.00
N LEU A 364 5.33 -12.06 -11.65
CA LEU A 364 6.31 -12.09 -12.73
C LEU A 364 7.66 -12.61 -12.24
N CYS A 365 8.14 -12.13 -11.09
CA CYS A 365 9.37 -12.61 -10.47
C CYS A 365 9.32 -14.11 -10.20
N GLN A 366 8.21 -14.61 -9.67
CA GLN A 366 8.04 -16.03 -9.39
C GLN A 366 8.22 -16.91 -10.65
N GLN A 367 7.83 -16.43 -11.84
CA GLN A 367 8.02 -17.17 -13.10
C GLN A 367 9.49 -17.23 -13.53
N VAL A 368 10.24 -16.15 -13.30
CA VAL A 368 11.69 -16.13 -13.56
C VAL A 368 12.42 -16.99 -12.53
N ASP A 369 12.03 -16.94 -11.25
CA ASP A 369 12.63 -17.77 -10.20
C ASP A 369 12.44 -19.27 -10.47
N LEU A 370 11.32 -19.67 -11.08
CA LEU A 370 11.11 -21.05 -11.56
C LEU A 370 12.10 -21.42 -12.66
N THR A 371 12.37 -20.50 -13.58
CA THR A 371 13.34 -20.69 -14.67
C THR A 371 14.76 -20.77 -14.14
N GLN A 372 15.13 -19.90 -13.20
CA GLN A 372 16.43 -19.93 -12.54
C GLN A 372 16.65 -21.25 -11.81
N ARG A 373 15.66 -21.72 -11.03
CA ARG A 373 15.73 -23.02 -10.35
C ARG A 373 15.90 -24.18 -11.32
N HIS A 374 15.19 -24.17 -12.45
CA HIS A 374 15.38 -25.19 -13.48
C HIS A 374 16.84 -25.22 -13.99
N LEU A 375 17.42 -24.05 -14.29
CA LEU A 375 18.82 -23.95 -14.73
C LEU A 375 19.80 -24.45 -13.65
N GLU A 376 19.57 -24.10 -12.39
CA GLU A 376 20.37 -24.59 -11.25
C GLU A 376 20.30 -26.11 -11.12
N GLU A 377 19.12 -26.71 -11.31
CA GLU A 377 18.95 -28.17 -11.33
C GLU A 377 19.70 -28.83 -12.49
N GLU A 378 19.72 -28.21 -13.68
CA GLU A 378 20.49 -28.70 -14.82
C GLU A 378 22.00 -28.62 -14.60
N ILE A 379 22.50 -27.53 -14.01
CA ILE A 379 23.90 -27.37 -13.62
C ILE A 379 24.30 -28.44 -12.60
N ALA A 380 23.46 -28.71 -11.60
CA ALA A 380 23.70 -29.74 -10.60
C ALA A 380 23.71 -31.15 -11.23
N ARG A 381 22.81 -31.41 -12.18
CA ARG A 381 22.77 -32.66 -12.95
C ARG A 381 24.06 -32.86 -13.74
N PHE A 382 24.52 -31.86 -14.49
CA PHE A 382 25.78 -31.95 -15.24
C PHE A 382 27.00 -32.10 -14.33
N SER A 383 27.01 -31.40 -13.19
CA SER A 383 28.10 -31.54 -12.20
C SER A 383 28.20 -32.97 -11.67
N LYS A 384 27.06 -33.61 -11.36
CA LYS A 384 27.02 -35.02 -10.96
C LYS A 384 27.45 -35.97 -12.08
N GLU A 385 27.07 -35.70 -13.32
CA GLU A 385 27.50 -36.49 -14.48
C GLU A 385 29.03 -36.40 -14.68
N ILE A 386 29.62 -35.22 -14.51
CA ILE A 386 31.08 -35.01 -14.58
C ILE A 386 31.79 -35.84 -13.50
N GLU A 387 31.32 -35.79 -12.24
CA GLU A 387 31.90 -36.58 -11.14
C GLU A 387 31.86 -38.08 -11.44
N GLN A 388 30.73 -38.59 -11.95
CA GLN A 388 30.59 -39.99 -12.33
C GLN A 388 31.54 -40.39 -13.47
N LEU A 389 31.70 -39.51 -14.47
CA LEU A 389 32.62 -39.74 -15.58
C LEU A 389 34.09 -39.73 -15.13
N GLU A 390 34.45 -38.87 -14.17
CA GLU A 390 35.78 -38.86 -13.56
C GLU A 390 36.06 -40.15 -12.77
N GLU A 391 35.08 -40.66 -12.02
CA GLU A 391 35.20 -41.93 -11.32
C GLU A 391 35.40 -43.10 -12.29
N ILE A 392 34.59 -43.17 -13.36
CA ILE A 392 34.72 -44.20 -14.41
C ILE A 392 36.09 -44.11 -15.07
N GLN A 393 36.57 -42.90 -15.36
CA GLN A 393 37.87 -42.67 -15.97
C GLN A 393 39.01 -43.16 -15.05
N ASN A 394 38.96 -42.83 -13.76
CA ASN A 394 39.95 -43.26 -12.78
C ASN A 394 39.95 -44.78 -12.57
N ASN A 395 38.77 -45.39 -12.50
CA ASN A 395 38.61 -46.85 -12.39
C ASN A 395 39.14 -47.58 -13.63
N SER A 396 38.87 -47.04 -14.83
CA SER A 396 39.41 -47.59 -16.08
C SER A 396 40.94 -47.57 -16.10
N LYS A 397 41.56 -46.43 -15.76
CA LYS A 397 43.03 -46.31 -15.65
C LYS A 397 43.61 -47.30 -14.63
N LEU A 398 42.96 -47.47 -13.48
CA LEU A 398 43.38 -48.42 -12.45
C LEU A 398 43.33 -49.87 -12.96
N LEU A 399 42.25 -50.27 -13.62
CA LEU A 399 42.08 -51.61 -14.18
C LEU A 399 43.07 -51.87 -15.32
N ARG A 400 43.31 -50.89 -16.19
CA ARG A 400 44.35 -50.95 -17.22
C ARG A 400 45.72 -51.20 -16.60
N ASN A 401 46.09 -50.42 -15.57
CA ASN A 401 47.39 -50.57 -14.89
C ASN A 401 47.56 -51.96 -14.26
N LYS A 402 46.49 -52.51 -13.66
CA LYS A 402 46.48 -53.88 -13.13
C LYS A 402 46.67 -54.91 -14.25
N ALA A 403 46.01 -54.74 -15.39
CA ALA A 403 46.15 -55.63 -16.54
C ALA A 403 47.57 -55.60 -17.13
N VAL A 404 48.18 -54.41 -17.25
CA VAL A 404 49.58 -54.24 -17.68
C VAL A 404 50.53 -54.94 -16.72
N ARG A 405 50.35 -54.79 -15.41
CA ARG A 405 51.17 -55.48 -14.41
C ARG A 405 51.08 -57.00 -14.52
N LEU A 406 49.86 -57.55 -14.62
CA LEU A 406 49.63 -58.97 -14.81
C LEU A 406 50.27 -59.48 -16.11
N LYS A 407 50.19 -58.69 -17.20
CA LYS A 407 50.83 -59.04 -18.47
C LYS A 407 52.35 -59.12 -18.32
N ASN A 408 52.97 -58.16 -17.64
CA ASN A 408 54.41 -58.17 -17.37
C ASN A 408 54.83 -59.37 -16.51
N GLU A 409 54.06 -59.71 -15.47
CA GLU A 409 54.30 -60.91 -14.64
C GLU A 409 54.23 -62.20 -15.49
N LEU A 410 53.26 -62.27 -16.41
CA LEU A 410 53.08 -63.40 -17.32
C LEU A 410 54.18 -63.49 -18.38
N GLU A 411 54.69 -62.37 -18.88
CA GLU A 411 55.87 -62.31 -19.75
C GLU A 411 57.13 -62.77 -19.03
N ASN A 412 57.33 -62.35 -17.78
CA ASN A 412 58.44 -62.82 -16.95
C ASN A 412 58.35 -64.32 -16.71
N PHE A 413 57.17 -64.85 -16.40
CA PHE A 413 56.93 -66.30 -16.30
C PHE A 413 57.27 -67.03 -17.61
N THR A 414 56.84 -66.49 -18.75
CA THR A 414 57.16 -67.06 -20.07
C THR A 414 58.68 -67.12 -20.28
N LYS A 415 59.40 -66.03 -19.98
CA LYS A 415 60.86 -65.97 -20.13
C LYS A 415 61.60 -66.96 -19.22
N GLN A 416 61.19 -67.03 -17.95
CA GLN A 416 61.87 -67.85 -16.95
C GLN A 416 61.61 -69.35 -17.06
N PHE A 417 60.41 -69.77 -17.49
CA PHE A 417 60.00 -71.18 -17.43
C PHE A 417 59.73 -71.82 -18.79
N LEU A 418 59.38 -71.02 -19.82
CA LEU A 418 59.07 -71.52 -21.16
C LEU A 418 60.23 -71.31 -22.16
N HIS A 419 61.08 -70.29 -21.98
CA HIS A 419 62.23 -70.01 -22.86
C HIS A 419 63.58 -70.57 -22.37
N SER A 420 63.83 -70.60 -21.06
CA SER A 420 65.10 -71.06 -20.47
C SER A 420 65.43 -72.53 -20.74
N SER A 421 64.44 -73.37 -21.02
CA SER A 421 64.61 -74.81 -21.25
C SER A 421 64.83 -75.20 -22.72
N ASN A 422 64.83 -74.24 -23.66
CA ASN A 422 65.23 -74.50 -25.05
C ASN A 422 66.77 -74.44 -25.25
N GLU A 423 67.53 -73.85 -24.32
CA GLU A 423 69.00 -73.82 -24.39
C GLU A 423 69.66 -75.07 -23.79
N GLU A 424 68.96 -75.87 -22.98
CA GLU A 424 69.50 -77.10 -22.38
C GLU A 424 69.31 -78.36 -23.27
N ALA A 425 68.74 -78.22 -24.47
CA ALA A 425 68.45 -79.33 -25.38
C ALA A 425 69.30 -79.32 -26.67
N SER A 426 70.40 -78.56 -26.72
CA SER A 426 71.31 -78.52 -27.87
C SER A 426 72.71 -79.03 -27.58
#